data_AF-A0A8S1US53-F1
#
_entry.id   AF-A0A8S1US53-F1
#
_cell.length_a   1.000
_cell.length_b   1.000
_cell.length_c   1.000
_cell.angle_alpha   90.00
_cell.angle_beta   90.00
_cell.angle_gamma   90.00
#
_symmetry.space_group_name_H-M   'P 1'
#
loop_
_entity.id
_entity.type
_entity.pdbx_description
1 polymer ?
#
loop_
_entity_poly.entity_id
_entity_poly.type
_entity_poly.pdbx_seq_one_letter_code
_entity_poly.pdbx_strand_id
1 'polypeptide(L)'
;MIVALFITTALALQVNEQATITTESQTAVREFLQSGPLGKMMLEFAQLEMHASGAVDILIEVLKAFGRQQEDRLNEENTIWQNRLGDHNARRIQYESLVTEGGLAINRDRKKLTQEYEPRKEELNEILTTLKTNMGKNEVAKKNAEALRAEQNAQFQQQANEITEAIKATDDTLEYIKRCSQGSFIEVDKINDHLLFLQKKSSKSTDYVGSIIQALMQISEKQNFADREVQKQLVDLLQSLRGYFVETLQAAYNDEDQQKLLHENRMNQLENEKQVFEKQYSDAYAEREQRSLQIEDTNRLLDTRGKELQGYQDRLTTENNNFSQNQKIHDDLVAAISGEIGFIEKALDVLMTQAFSDELQTAINKAK
;
A
#
# COMPACT_ATOMS: atom_id res chain seq x y z
N MET A 1 -105.35 1.38 39.66
CA MET A 1 -104.37 1.07 40.72
C MET A 1 -102.99 0.70 40.18
N ILE A 2 -102.89 -0.11 39.10
CA ILE A 2 -101.61 -0.53 38.50
C ILE A 2 -100.84 0.65 37.84
N VAL A 3 -101.53 1.57 37.17
CA VAL A 3 -100.89 2.73 36.50
C VAL A 3 -100.27 3.73 37.49
N ALA A 4 -100.88 3.94 38.67
CA ALA A 4 -100.33 4.80 39.72
C ALA A 4 -99.06 4.20 40.34
N LEU A 5 -98.98 2.87 40.47
CA LEU A 5 -97.83 2.16 41.02
C LEU A 5 -96.62 2.18 40.06
N PHE A 6 -96.86 2.12 38.74
CA PHE A 6 -95.81 2.26 37.72
C PHE A 6 -95.25 3.70 37.63
N ILE A 7 -96.10 4.73 37.77
CA ILE A 7 -95.65 6.12 37.78
C ILE A 7 -94.83 6.43 39.04
N THR A 8 -95.25 5.94 40.22
CA THR A 8 -94.49 6.15 41.46
C THR A 8 -93.18 5.35 41.51
N THR A 9 -93.12 4.16 40.91
CA THR A 9 -91.86 3.38 40.83
C THR A 9 -90.92 3.93 39.77
N ALA A 10 -91.41 4.40 38.63
CA ALA A 10 -90.60 5.09 37.64
C ALA A 10 -90.06 6.43 38.18
N LEU A 11 -90.88 7.23 38.87
CA LEU A 11 -90.42 8.45 39.55
C LEU A 11 -89.45 8.12 40.70
N ALA A 12 -89.68 7.06 41.48
CA ALA A 12 -88.75 6.67 42.54
C ALA A 12 -87.42 6.13 41.99
N LEU A 13 -87.42 5.37 40.89
CA LEU A 13 -86.20 4.93 40.20
C LEU A 13 -85.46 6.12 39.58
N GLN A 14 -86.17 7.05 38.95
CA GLN A 14 -85.59 8.24 38.36
C GLN A 14 -85.06 9.23 39.42
N VAL A 15 -85.75 9.36 40.56
CA VAL A 15 -85.29 10.13 41.73
C VAL A 15 -84.12 9.44 42.42
N ASN A 16 -84.09 8.10 42.50
CA ASN A 16 -82.99 7.36 43.11
C ASN A 16 -81.75 7.32 42.21
N GLU A 17 -81.90 7.21 40.89
CA GLU A 17 -80.82 7.40 39.91
C GLU A 17 -80.31 8.84 39.94
N GLN A 18 -81.19 9.84 39.94
CA GLN A 18 -80.78 11.25 40.08
C GLN A 18 -80.09 11.52 41.43
N ALA A 19 -80.55 10.93 42.54
CA ALA A 19 -79.94 11.03 43.86
C ALA A 19 -78.57 10.31 43.94
N THR A 20 -78.42 9.18 43.26
CA THR A 20 -77.15 8.44 43.21
C THR A 20 -76.13 9.19 42.33
N ILE A 21 -76.55 9.69 41.17
CA ILE A 21 -75.73 10.53 40.27
C ILE A 21 -75.31 11.84 40.95
N THR A 22 -76.20 12.47 41.74
CA THR A 22 -75.83 13.67 42.53
C THR A 22 -74.87 13.35 43.67
N THR A 23 -74.98 12.18 44.31
CA THR A 23 -74.07 11.78 45.39
C THR A 23 -72.67 11.43 44.86
N GLU A 24 -72.57 10.73 43.73
CA GLU A 24 -71.30 10.43 43.06
C GLU A 24 -70.63 11.72 42.53
N SER A 25 -71.42 12.60 41.91
CA SER A 25 -70.94 13.91 41.43
C SER A 25 -70.46 14.81 42.58
N GLN A 26 -71.18 14.88 43.70
CA GLN A 26 -70.74 15.61 44.90
C GLN A 26 -69.48 15.02 45.53
N THR A 27 -69.32 13.70 45.48
CA THR A 27 -68.11 13.02 45.99
C THR A 27 -66.91 13.34 45.12
N ALA A 28 -67.04 13.27 43.79
CA ALA A 28 -65.99 13.61 42.84
C ALA A 28 -65.56 15.09 42.94
N VAL A 29 -66.54 16.00 43.12
CA VAL A 29 -66.29 17.43 43.38
C VAL A 29 -65.47 17.61 44.66
N ARG A 30 -65.88 16.95 45.75
CA ARG A 30 -65.20 17.07 47.05
C ARG A 30 -63.78 16.49 47.01
N GLU A 31 -63.59 15.36 46.33
CA GLU A 31 -62.27 14.76 46.10
C GLU A 31 -61.37 15.67 45.27
N PHE A 32 -61.90 16.28 44.21
CA PHE A 32 -61.16 17.23 43.37
C PHE A 32 -60.73 18.48 44.14
N LEU A 33 -61.63 19.08 44.93
CA LEU A 33 -61.31 20.28 45.74
C LEU A 33 -60.30 20.00 46.85
N GLN A 34 -60.22 18.75 47.32
CA GLN A 34 -59.21 18.30 48.26
C GLN A 34 -57.91 17.84 47.58
N SER A 35 -57.92 17.73 46.24
CA SER A 35 -56.79 17.25 45.46
C SER A 35 -55.76 18.36 45.23
N GLY A 36 -54.57 18.15 45.79
CA GLY A 36 -53.38 18.97 45.54
C GLY A 36 -53.48 20.46 45.90
N PRO A 37 -52.44 21.25 45.60
CA PRO A 37 -52.42 22.69 45.86
C PRO A 37 -53.43 23.49 45.02
N LEU A 38 -53.69 23.06 43.77
CA LEU A 38 -54.56 23.80 42.86
C LEU A 38 -56.04 23.63 43.19
N GLY A 39 -56.51 22.42 43.58
CA GLY A 39 -57.90 22.20 44.01
C GLY A 39 -58.25 23.02 45.26
N LYS A 40 -57.29 23.16 46.18
CA LYS A 40 -57.41 24.03 47.36
C LYS A 40 -57.41 25.51 46.99
N MET A 41 -56.49 25.93 46.11
CA MET A 41 -56.47 27.30 45.59
C MET A 41 -57.78 27.64 44.90
N MET A 42 -58.35 26.73 44.10
CA MET A 42 -59.64 26.92 43.43
C MET A 42 -60.79 27.05 44.43
N LEU A 43 -60.81 26.24 45.49
CA LEU A 43 -61.79 26.36 46.57
C LEU A 43 -61.66 27.71 47.29
N GLU A 44 -60.44 28.12 47.64
CA GLU A 44 -60.17 29.39 48.31
C GLU A 44 -60.56 30.59 47.45
N PHE A 45 -60.21 30.59 46.16
CA PHE A 45 -60.61 31.63 45.21
C PHE A 45 -62.14 31.66 44.99
N ALA A 46 -62.79 30.51 44.82
CA ALA A 46 -64.24 30.44 44.67
C ALA A 46 -64.99 30.94 45.92
N GLN A 47 -64.46 30.66 47.12
CA GLN A 47 -65.00 31.16 48.38
C GLN A 47 -64.80 32.67 48.57
N LEU A 48 -63.62 33.21 48.21
CA LEU A 48 -63.31 34.64 48.26
C LEU A 48 -64.22 35.46 47.32
N GLU A 49 -64.43 34.98 46.09
CA GLU A 49 -65.13 35.70 45.02
C GLU A 49 -66.67 35.70 45.16
N MET A 50 -67.26 34.69 45.81
CA MET A 50 -68.70 34.69 46.10
C MET A 50 -69.13 35.71 47.17
N HIS A 51 -68.21 36.19 47.99
CA HIS A 51 -68.49 37.28 48.94
C HIS A 51 -68.56 38.65 48.26
N ALA A 52 -68.05 38.78 47.02
CA ALA A 52 -67.88 40.05 46.33
C ALA A 52 -68.98 40.36 45.30
N SER A 53 -69.35 39.46 44.37
CA SER A 53 -70.51 39.70 43.45
C SER A 53 -71.01 38.52 42.58
N GLY A 54 -70.70 37.25 42.87
CA GLY A 54 -71.20 36.11 42.06
C GLY A 54 -70.30 35.74 40.86
N ALA A 55 -69.05 35.37 41.14
CA ALA A 55 -67.93 35.39 40.19
C ALA A 55 -67.29 34.01 39.90
N VAL A 56 -68.06 32.91 39.93
CA VAL A 56 -67.57 31.59 39.42
C VAL A 56 -67.20 31.68 37.94
N ASP A 57 -67.89 32.52 37.17
CA ASP A 57 -67.62 32.77 35.76
C ASP A 57 -66.21 33.35 35.51
N ILE A 58 -65.70 34.21 36.41
CA ILE A 58 -64.35 34.78 36.30
C ILE A 58 -63.29 33.69 36.51
N LEU A 59 -63.49 32.79 37.48
CA LEU A 59 -62.60 31.66 37.71
C LEU A 59 -62.58 30.70 36.51
N ILE A 60 -63.75 30.46 35.90
CA ILE A 60 -63.88 29.68 34.66
C ILE A 60 -63.10 30.35 33.52
N GLU A 61 -63.22 31.67 33.35
CA GLU A 61 -62.48 32.41 32.31
C GLU A 61 -60.97 32.38 32.52
N VAL A 62 -60.50 32.54 33.77
CA VAL A 62 -59.07 32.43 34.13
C VAL A 62 -58.53 31.04 33.85
N LEU A 63 -59.26 29.98 34.22
CA LEU A 63 -58.86 28.60 33.94
C LEU A 63 -58.87 28.28 32.44
N LYS A 64 -59.85 28.80 31.68
CA LYS A 64 -59.85 28.70 30.21
C LYS A 64 -58.66 29.43 29.59
N ALA A 65 -58.32 30.61 30.10
CA ALA A 65 -57.17 31.38 29.61
C ALA A 65 -55.85 30.66 29.94
N PHE A 66 -55.72 30.10 31.15
CA PHE A 66 -54.57 29.30 31.54
C PHE A 66 -54.47 28.00 30.74
N GLY A 67 -55.58 27.31 30.48
CA GLY A 67 -55.64 26.14 29.61
C GLY A 67 -55.13 26.44 28.21
N ARG A 68 -55.64 27.50 27.58
CA ARG A 68 -55.14 27.98 26.26
C ARG A 68 -53.64 28.30 26.29
N GLN A 69 -53.16 28.95 27.34
CA GLN A 69 -51.73 29.23 27.50
C GLN A 69 -50.90 27.94 27.56
N GLN A 70 -51.39 26.88 28.22
CA GLN A 70 -50.71 25.59 28.27
C GLN A 70 -50.74 24.85 26.93
N GLU A 71 -51.86 24.91 26.21
CA GLU A 71 -51.97 24.39 24.84
C GLU A 71 -50.99 25.11 23.89
N ASP A 72 -50.91 26.44 23.98
CA ASP A 72 -49.95 27.24 23.21
C ASP A 72 -48.50 26.84 23.54
N ARG A 73 -48.17 26.67 24.83
CA ARG A 73 -46.86 26.18 25.27
C ARG A 73 -46.55 24.78 24.75
N LEU A 74 -47.52 23.88 24.74
CA LEU A 74 -47.36 22.53 24.20
C LEU A 74 -47.09 22.57 22.69
N ASN A 75 -47.83 23.38 21.95
CA ASN A 75 -47.65 23.57 20.51
C ASN A 75 -46.30 24.20 20.18
N GLU A 76 -45.85 25.17 20.97
CA GLU A 76 -44.53 25.79 20.82
C GLU A 76 -43.41 24.77 21.06
N GLU A 77 -43.46 24.01 22.16
CA GLU A 77 -42.48 22.98 22.48
C GLU A 77 -42.40 21.90 21.38
N ASN A 78 -43.54 21.43 20.89
CA ASN A 78 -43.60 20.49 19.77
C ASN A 78 -42.99 21.07 18.49
N THR A 79 -43.25 22.35 18.20
CA THR A 79 -42.67 23.03 17.03
C THR A 79 -41.15 23.15 17.13
N ILE A 80 -40.64 23.53 18.31
CA ILE A 80 -39.20 23.60 18.59
C ILE A 80 -38.57 22.20 18.44
N TRP A 81 -39.23 21.16 18.95
CA TRP A 81 -38.77 19.79 18.85
C TRP A 81 -38.69 19.28 17.41
N GLN A 82 -39.69 19.57 16.58
CA GLN A 82 -39.66 19.19 15.16
C GLN A 82 -38.47 19.82 14.42
N ASN A 83 -38.14 21.08 14.71
CA ASN A 83 -36.96 21.73 14.13
C ASN A 83 -35.67 21.04 14.59
N ARG A 84 -35.55 20.71 15.89
CA ARG A 84 -34.39 19.98 16.43
C ARG A 84 -34.24 18.59 15.84
N LEU A 85 -35.36 17.88 15.61
CA LEU A 85 -35.37 16.58 14.95
C LEU A 85 -34.88 16.70 13.50
N GLY A 86 -35.28 17.74 12.78
CA GLY A 86 -34.77 18.04 11.45
C GLY A 86 -33.26 18.29 11.44
N ASP A 87 -32.77 19.16 12.32
CA ASP A 87 -31.35 19.48 12.46
C ASP A 87 -30.51 18.25 12.82
N HIS A 88 -30.99 17.43 13.77
CA HIS A 88 -30.35 16.19 14.17
C HIS A 88 -30.22 15.23 12.98
N ASN A 89 -31.32 14.96 12.27
CA ASN A 89 -31.31 14.05 11.13
C ASN A 89 -30.36 14.52 10.03
N ALA A 90 -30.31 15.82 9.75
CA ALA A 90 -29.38 16.39 8.77
C ALA A 90 -27.91 16.15 9.19
N ARG A 91 -27.56 16.43 10.45
CA ARG A 91 -26.21 16.20 10.99
C ARG A 91 -25.83 14.72 11.02
N ARG A 92 -26.76 13.86 11.45
CA ARG A 92 -26.56 12.41 11.50
C ARG A 92 -26.22 11.87 10.11
N ILE A 93 -27.03 12.21 9.11
CA ILE A 93 -26.80 11.79 7.71
C ILE A 93 -25.45 12.32 7.20
N GLN A 94 -25.11 13.58 7.50
CA GLN A 94 -23.83 14.16 7.10
C GLN A 94 -22.65 13.39 7.70
N TYR A 95 -22.66 13.10 9.01
CA TYR A 95 -21.57 12.35 9.64
C TYR A 95 -21.51 10.90 9.18
N GLU A 96 -22.64 10.21 8.99
CA GLU A 96 -22.69 8.85 8.44
C GLU A 96 -22.09 8.78 7.02
N SER A 97 -22.37 9.77 6.17
CA SER A 97 -21.77 9.91 4.85
C SER A 97 -20.25 10.11 4.95
N LEU A 98 -19.78 11.04 5.79
CA LEU A 98 -18.35 11.29 5.99
C LEU A 98 -17.59 10.07 6.54
N VAL A 99 -18.20 9.31 7.46
CA VAL A 99 -17.65 8.05 7.98
C VAL A 99 -17.52 7.01 6.87
N THR A 100 -18.55 6.88 6.03
CA THR A 100 -18.56 5.92 4.92
C THR A 100 -17.50 6.28 3.87
N GLU A 101 -17.48 7.54 3.44
CA GLU A 101 -16.52 8.04 2.44
C GLU A 101 -15.07 7.95 2.95
N GLY A 102 -14.84 8.33 4.20
CA GLY A 102 -13.54 8.20 4.87
C GLY A 102 -13.07 6.74 4.92
N GLY A 103 -13.95 5.81 5.28
CA GLY A 103 -13.66 4.37 5.27
C GLY A 103 -13.31 3.84 3.88
N LEU A 104 -14.05 4.26 2.84
CA LEU A 104 -13.77 3.88 1.45
C LEU A 104 -12.43 4.45 0.96
N ALA A 105 -12.12 5.70 1.31
CA ALA A 105 -10.86 6.36 0.95
C ALA A 105 -9.66 5.68 1.60
N ILE A 106 -9.73 5.37 2.90
CA ILE A 106 -8.71 4.61 3.63
C ILE A 106 -8.48 3.24 2.98
N ASN A 107 -9.56 2.51 2.68
CA ASN A 107 -9.46 1.19 2.06
C ASN A 107 -8.82 1.24 0.67
N ARG A 108 -9.13 2.26 -0.13
CA ARG A 108 -8.52 2.46 -1.46
C ARG A 108 -7.02 2.70 -1.37
N ASP A 109 -6.58 3.56 -0.47
CA ASP A 109 -5.16 3.89 -0.32
C ASP A 109 -4.39 2.73 0.30
N ARG A 110 -4.99 2.01 1.25
CA ARG A 110 -4.41 0.78 1.81
C ARG A 110 -4.23 -0.28 0.72
N LYS A 111 -5.17 -0.41 -0.22
CA LYS A 111 -5.01 -1.32 -1.36
C LYS A 111 -3.87 -0.91 -2.29
N LYS A 112 -3.75 0.38 -2.63
CA LYS A 112 -2.60 0.87 -3.43
C LYS A 112 -1.28 0.57 -2.73
N LEU A 113 -1.20 0.83 -1.43
CA LEU A 113 0.00 0.56 -0.65
C LEU A 113 0.40 -0.93 -0.71
N THR A 114 -0.52 -1.83 -0.40
CA THR A 114 -0.22 -3.26 -0.23
C THR A 114 -0.21 -4.07 -1.53
N GLN A 115 -0.91 -3.60 -2.58
CA GLN A 115 -1.02 -4.33 -3.85
C GLN A 115 -0.15 -3.75 -4.96
N GLU A 116 0.28 -2.49 -4.85
CA GLU A 116 1.04 -1.80 -5.90
C GLU A 116 2.42 -1.37 -5.40
N TYR A 117 2.48 -0.56 -4.34
CA TYR A 117 3.73 0.10 -3.95
C TYR A 117 4.72 -0.83 -3.24
N GLU A 118 4.27 -1.55 -2.21
CA GLU A 118 5.13 -2.48 -1.46
C GLU A 118 5.64 -3.64 -2.34
N PRO A 119 4.80 -4.34 -3.12
CA PRO A 119 5.27 -5.42 -3.98
C PRO A 119 6.26 -4.94 -5.04
N ARG A 120 6.00 -3.79 -5.68
CA ARG A 120 6.90 -3.24 -6.70
C ARG A 120 8.24 -2.83 -6.09
N LYS A 121 8.26 -2.28 -4.88
CA LYS A 121 9.50 -1.98 -4.17
C LYS A 121 10.34 -3.24 -3.92
N GLU A 122 9.70 -4.34 -3.56
CA GLU A 122 10.41 -5.60 -3.33
C GLU A 122 10.94 -6.22 -4.63
N GLU A 123 10.13 -6.23 -5.68
CA GLU A 123 10.58 -6.63 -7.03
C GLU A 123 11.82 -5.81 -7.47
N LEU A 124 11.81 -4.50 -7.23
CA LEU A 124 12.95 -3.64 -7.53
C LEU A 124 14.20 -4.00 -6.69
N ASN A 125 14.05 -4.38 -5.42
CA ASN A 125 15.17 -4.86 -4.60
C ASN A 125 15.78 -6.15 -5.16
N GLU A 126 14.96 -7.08 -5.67
CA GLU A 126 15.41 -8.30 -6.33
C GLU A 126 16.14 -8.01 -7.65
N ILE A 127 15.59 -7.11 -8.46
CA ILE A 127 16.21 -6.65 -9.71
C ILE A 127 17.58 -6.02 -9.43
N LEU A 128 17.67 -5.11 -8.45
CA LEU A 128 18.93 -4.45 -8.06
C LEU A 128 19.99 -5.46 -7.60
N THR A 129 19.58 -6.47 -6.83
CA THR A 129 20.47 -7.55 -6.36
C THR A 129 20.99 -8.39 -7.54
N THR A 130 20.13 -8.69 -8.49
CA THR A 130 20.47 -9.44 -9.71
C THR A 130 21.43 -8.65 -10.59
N LEU A 131 21.15 -7.36 -10.82
CA LEU A 131 22.01 -6.47 -11.61
C LEU A 131 23.40 -6.31 -10.97
N LYS A 132 23.47 -6.12 -9.65
CA LYS A 132 24.74 -6.06 -8.92
C LYS A 132 25.55 -7.34 -9.06
N THR A 133 24.88 -8.49 -9.03
CA THR A 133 25.51 -9.79 -9.27
C THR A 133 26.04 -9.91 -10.69
N ASN A 134 25.27 -9.48 -11.69
CA ASN A 134 25.68 -9.51 -13.10
C ASN A 134 26.87 -8.58 -13.38
N MET A 135 26.89 -7.38 -12.80
CA MET A 135 28.05 -6.49 -12.86
C MET A 135 29.29 -7.15 -12.26
N GLY A 136 29.15 -7.82 -11.10
CA GLY A 136 30.25 -8.56 -10.48
C GLY A 136 30.77 -9.71 -11.37
N LYS A 137 29.87 -10.47 -12.00
CA LYS A 137 30.24 -11.54 -12.95
C LYS A 137 30.93 -10.98 -14.20
N ASN A 138 30.45 -9.86 -14.73
CA ASN A 138 31.05 -9.20 -15.89
C ASN A 138 32.48 -8.72 -15.58
N GLU A 139 32.71 -8.13 -14.41
CA GLU A 139 34.05 -7.72 -13.95
C GLU A 139 35.01 -8.90 -13.82
N VAL A 140 34.55 -10.03 -13.26
CA VAL A 140 35.34 -11.27 -13.20
C VAL A 140 35.63 -11.81 -14.61
N ALA A 141 34.64 -11.79 -15.51
CA ALA A 141 34.82 -12.24 -16.88
C ALA A 141 35.83 -11.38 -17.65
N LYS A 142 35.86 -10.06 -17.39
CA LYS A 142 36.86 -9.13 -17.94
C LYS A 142 38.27 -9.51 -17.49
N LYS A 143 38.48 -9.66 -16.17
CA LYS A 143 39.78 -10.08 -15.62
C LYS A 143 40.25 -11.42 -16.16
N ASN A 144 39.36 -12.39 -16.28
CA ASN A 144 39.69 -13.70 -16.82
C ASN A 144 40.10 -13.63 -18.29
N ALA A 145 39.42 -12.79 -19.10
CA ALA A 145 39.76 -12.61 -20.50
C ALA A 145 41.09 -11.85 -20.69
N GLU A 146 41.39 -10.87 -19.83
CA GLU A 146 42.69 -10.20 -19.79
C GLU A 146 43.83 -11.18 -19.42
N ALA A 147 43.61 -12.02 -18.40
CA ALA A 147 44.58 -13.04 -17.98
C ALA A 147 44.82 -14.09 -19.08
N LEU A 148 43.75 -14.59 -19.70
CA LEU A 148 43.85 -15.53 -20.82
C LEU A 148 44.63 -14.91 -21.98
N ARG A 149 44.38 -13.65 -22.31
CA ARG A 149 45.09 -12.97 -23.39
C ARG A 149 46.57 -12.79 -23.08
N ALA A 150 46.92 -12.47 -21.83
CA ALA A 150 48.32 -12.40 -21.41
C ALA A 150 49.03 -13.76 -21.55
N GLU A 151 48.37 -14.86 -21.18
CA GLU A 151 48.90 -16.21 -21.35
C GLU A 151 49.09 -16.57 -22.84
N GLN A 152 48.08 -16.34 -23.68
CA GLN A 152 48.15 -16.56 -25.13
C GLN A 152 49.29 -15.77 -25.78
N ASN A 153 49.47 -14.50 -25.40
CA ASN A 153 50.54 -13.66 -25.91
C ASN A 153 51.93 -14.19 -25.50
N ALA A 154 52.08 -14.63 -24.25
CA ALA A 154 53.33 -15.21 -23.77
C ALA A 154 53.70 -16.50 -24.52
N GLN A 155 52.71 -17.37 -24.76
CA GLN A 155 52.88 -18.58 -25.56
C GLN A 155 53.27 -18.26 -27.01
N PHE A 156 52.57 -17.30 -27.64
CA PHE A 156 52.90 -16.83 -28.98
C PHE A 156 54.34 -16.30 -29.06
N GLN A 157 54.75 -15.43 -28.14
CA GLN A 157 56.10 -14.87 -28.12
C GLN A 157 57.16 -15.96 -27.97
N GLN A 158 56.93 -16.94 -27.09
CA GLN A 158 57.83 -18.07 -26.94
C GLN A 158 57.92 -18.88 -28.24
N GLN A 159 56.78 -19.24 -28.84
CA GLN A 159 56.73 -20.02 -30.08
C GLN A 159 57.38 -19.28 -31.25
N ALA A 160 57.09 -18.00 -31.42
CA ALA A 160 57.68 -17.17 -32.47
C ALA A 160 59.21 -17.05 -32.32
N ASN A 161 59.70 -16.90 -31.09
CA ASN A 161 61.14 -16.87 -30.80
C ASN A 161 61.79 -18.23 -31.11
N GLU A 162 61.19 -19.35 -30.67
CA GLU A 162 61.70 -20.70 -30.95
C GLU A 162 61.79 -20.99 -32.45
N ILE A 163 60.75 -20.62 -33.23
CA ILE A 163 60.75 -20.80 -34.68
C ILE A 163 61.78 -19.87 -35.35
N THR A 164 61.91 -18.63 -34.89
CA THR A 164 62.91 -17.68 -35.42
C THR A 164 64.34 -18.17 -35.20
N GLU A 165 64.64 -18.71 -34.02
CA GLU A 165 65.92 -19.35 -33.73
C GLU A 165 66.17 -20.57 -34.64
N ALA A 166 65.14 -21.37 -34.92
CA ALA A 166 65.25 -22.52 -35.84
C ALA A 166 65.48 -22.10 -37.29
N ILE A 167 64.83 -21.03 -37.76
CA ILE A 167 65.10 -20.44 -39.09
C ILE A 167 66.57 -19.99 -39.14
N LYS A 168 67.05 -19.27 -38.12
CA LYS A 168 68.43 -18.80 -38.07
C LYS A 168 69.44 -19.95 -38.09
N ALA A 169 69.22 -20.99 -37.27
CA ALA A 169 70.09 -22.17 -37.27
C ALA A 169 70.09 -22.89 -38.63
N THR A 170 68.94 -22.92 -39.32
CA THR A 170 68.83 -23.46 -40.67
C THR A 170 69.61 -22.61 -41.69
N ASP A 171 69.50 -21.28 -41.60
CA ASP A 171 70.23 -20.32 -42.45
C ASP A 171 71.75 -20.41 -42.22
N ASP A 172 72.19 -20.48 -40.95
CA ASP A 172 73.60 -20.66 -40.59
C ASP A 172 74.13 -22.01 -41.13
N THR A 173 73.35 -23.09 -41.03
CA THR A 173 73.72 -24.41 -41.57
C THR A 173 73.83 -24.39 -43.10
N LEU A 174 72.89 -23.74 -43.79
CA LEU A 174 72.95 -23.52 -45.23
C LEU A 174 74.22 -22.73 -45.64
N GLU A 175 74.63 -21.75 -44.83
CA GLU A 175 75.85 -21.00 -45.07
C GLU A 175 77.11 -21.86 -44.88
N TYR A 176 77.17 -22.68 -43.83
CA TYR A 176 78.30 -23.60 -43.61
C TYR A 176 78.45 -24.62 -44.74
N ILE A 177 77.36 -25.21 -45.24
CA ILE A 177 77.42 -26.15 -46.38
C ILE A 177 77.97 -25.47 -47.64
N LYS A 178 77.57 -24.21 -47.90
CA LYS A 178 78.13 -23.43 -49.02
C LYS A 178 79.64 -23.22 -48.86
N ARG A 179 80.14 -22.98 -47.65
CA ARG A 179 81.58 -22.79 -47.39
C ARG A 179 82.38 -24.11 -47.44
N CYS A 180 81.78 -25.24 -47.07
CA CYS A 180 82.42 -26.56 -47.20
C CYS A 180 82.79 -26.87 -48.67
N SER A 181 82.05 -26.33 -49.64
CA SER A 181 82.38 -26.43 -51.08
C SER A 181 83.72 -25.76 -51.46
N GLN A 182 84.29 -24.96 -50.56
CA GLN A 182 85.54 -24.20 -50.73
C GLN A 182 86.73 -24.81 -49.95
N GLY A 183 86.55 -25.94 -49.24
CA GLY A 183 87.65 -26.78 -48.75
C GLY A 183 88.01 -26.69 -47.25
N SER A 184 87.11 -26.28 -46.36
CA SER A 184 87.39 -26.15 -44.91
C SER A 184 86.76 -27.28 -44.07
N PHE A 185 87.59 -28.05 -43.35
CA PHE A 185 87.16 -29.14 -42.46
C PHE A 185 86.51 -28.65 -41.14
N ILE A 186 86.81 -27.43 -40.69
CA ILE A 186 86.28 -26.82 -39.43
C ILE A 186 84.76 -26.59 -39.51
N GLU A 187 84.19 -26.64 -40.70
CA GLU A 187 82.80 -26.30 -40.96
C GLU A 187 81.86 -27.52 -40.82
N VAL A 188 82.37 -28.74 -40.86
CA VAL A 188 81.58 -29.99 -40.73
C VAL A 188 81.10 -30.21 -39.29
N ASP A 189 81.97 -30.02 -38.29
CA ASP A 189 81.58 -30.13 -36.88
C ASP A 189 80.49 -29.10 -36.53
N LYS A 190 80.59 -27.89 -37.08
CA LYS A 190 79.58 -26.83 -36.91
C LYS A 190 78.24 -27.18 -37.56
N ILE A 191 78.24 -27.89 -38.69
CA ILE A 191 77.00 -28.38 -39.32
C ILE A 191 76.32 -29.38 -38.38
N ASN A 192 77.08 -30.33 -37.82
CA ASN A 192 76.54 -31.32 -36.89
C ASN A 192 76.00 -30.67 -35.59
N ASP A 193 76.70 -29.67 -35.04
CA ASP A 193 76.24 -28.92 -33.87
C ASP A 193 74.90 -28.19 -34.12
N HIS A 194 74.74 -27.55 -35.28
CA HIS A 194 73.48 -26.87 -35.64
C HIS A 194 72.35 -27.86 -35.92
N LEU A 195 72.64 -29.01 -36.53
CA LEU A 195 71.64 -30.08 -36.73
C LEU A 195 71.18 -30.68 -35.41
N LEU A 196 72.09 -30.89 -34.44
CA LEU A 196 71.76 -31.30 -33.08
C LEU A 196 70.95 -30.24 -32.34
N PHE A 197 71.29 -28.96 -32.51
CA PHE A 197 70.51 -27.85 -31.96
C PHE A 197 69.08 -27.82 -32.55
N LEU A 198 68.95 -27.97 -33.86
CA LEU A 198 67.66 -28.07 -34.54
C LEU A 198 66.87 -29.26 -34.04
N GLN A 199 67.48 -30.44 -33.89
CA GLN A 199 66.85 -31.65 -33.34
C GLN A 199 66.31 -31.41 -31.92
N LYS A 200 67.07 -30.70 -31.09
CA LYS A 200 66.67 -30.38 -29.72
C LYS A 200 65.54 -29.36 -29.67
N LYS A 201 65.53 -28.37 -30.57
CA LYS A 201 64.47 -27.36 -30.69
C LYS A 201 63.22 -27.91 -31.36
N SER A 202 63.37 -28.91 -32.21
CA SER A 202 62.30 -29.56 -32.95
C SER A 202 61.76 -30.82 -32.24
N SER A 203 62.18 -31.12 -31.01
CA SER A 203 61.74 -32.33 -30.30
C SER A 203 60.23 -32.34 -29.99
N LYS A 204 59.54 -31.21 -30.23
CA LYS A 204 58.07 -31.06 -30.15
C LYS A 204 57.39 -30.91 -31.53
N SER A 205 58.15 -30.98 -32.62
CA SER A 205 57.64 -30.79 -33.98
C SER A 205 57.05 -32.09 -34.56
N THR A 206 56.36 -31.97 -35.69
CA THR A 206 55.72 -33.09 -36.40
C THR A 206 56.74 -34.14 -36.85
N ASP A 207 56.28 -35.38 -37.04
CA ASP A 207 57.09 -36.50 -37.56
C ASP A 207 57.86 -36.14 -38.84
N TYR A 208 57.32 -35.22 -39.64
CA TYR A 208 57.92 -34.67 -40.85
C TYR A 208 59.25 -33.91 -40.57
N VAL A 209 59.26 -32.98 -39.61
CA VAL A 209 60.46 -32.23 -39.25
C VAL A 209 61.51 -33.14 -38.61
N GLY A 210 61.08 -34.06 -37.75
CA GLY A 210 61.95 -35.07 -37.16
C GLY A 210 62.62 -35.96 -38.22
N SER A 211 61.86 -36.37 -39.23
CA SER A 211 62.37 -37.17 -40.35
C SER A 211 63.37 -36.39 -41.22
N ILE A 212 63.12 -35.11 -41.49
CA ILE A 212 64.07 -34.26 -42.21
C ILE A 212 65.37 -34.08 -41.43
N ILE A 213 65.30 -33.81 -40.13
CA ILE A 213 66.49 -33.62 -39.29
C ILE A 213 67.29 -34.93 -39.19
N GLN A 214 66.64 -36.08 -39.04
CA GLN A 214 67.33 -37.38 -39.10
C GLN A 214 67.98 -37.63 -40.46
N ALA A 215 67.30 -37.31 -41.56
CA ALA A 215 67.87 -37.42 -42.90
C ALA A 215 69.10 -36.50 -43.06
N LEU A 216 69.03 -35.26 -42.55
CA LEU A 216 70.16 -34.32 -42.55
C LEU A 216 71.36 -34.86 -41.75
N MET A 217 71.12 -35.44 -40.58
CA MET A 217 72.18 -36.08 -39.76
C MET A 217 72.79 -37.31 -40.46
N GLN A 218 71.97 -38.18 -41.07
CA GLN A 218 72.47 -39.36 -41.79
C GLN A 218 73.31 -38.99 -43.01
N ILE A 219 73.00 -37.87 -43.67
CA ILE A 219 73.76 -37.37 -44.81
C ILE A 219 75.06 -36.71 -44.32
N SER A 220 75.04 -35.97 -43.21
CA SER A 220 76.24 -35.35 -42.64
C SER A 220 77.25 -36.38 -42.09
N GLU A 221 76.77 -37.49 -41.52
CA GLU A 221 77.61 -38.60 -41.03
C GLU A 221 78.38 -39.34 -42.13
N LYS A 222 77.94 -39.29 -43.39
CA LYS A 222 78.63 -39.93 -44.52
C LYS A 222 79.91 -39.20 -44.94
N GLN A 223 80.22 -38.05 -44.34
CA GLN A 223 81.46 -37.25 -44.42
C GLN A 223 81.99 -36.85 -45.83
N ASN A 224 81.33 -37.23 -46.93
CA ASN A 224 81.78 -36.84 -48.28
C ASN A 224 81.20 -35.50 -48.74
N PHE A 225 81.47 -34.43 -47.97
CA PHE A 225 81.04 -33.06 -48.31
C PHE A 225 81.73 -32.50 -49.56
N ALA A 226 82.69 -33.21 -50.16
CA ALA A 226 83.26 -32.86 -51.47
C ALA A 226 82.36 -33.28 -52.64
N ASP A 227 81.36 -34.14 -52.41
CA ASP A 227 80.41 -34.59 -53.41
C ASP A 227 79.30 -33.54 -53.63
N ARG A 228 79.18 -33.07 -54.87
CA ARG A 228 78.17 -32.08 -55.28
C ARG A 228 76.74 -32.60 -55.13
N GLU A 229 76.50 -33.90 -55.32
CA GLU A 229 75.16 -34.48 -55.16
C GLU A 229 74.76 -34.52 -53.68
N VAL A 230 75.70 -34.85 -52.79
CA VAL A 230 75.48 -34.84 -51.33
C VAL A 230 75.20 -33.41 -50.83
N GLN A 231 75.97 -32.42 -51.30
CA GLN A 231 75.73 -31.01 -50.97
C GLN A 231 74.35 -30.54 -51.45
N LYS A 232 73.96 -30.91 -52.68
CA LYS A 232 72.65 -30.56 -53.24
C LYS A 232 71.52 -31.14 -52.39
N GLN A 233 71.61 -32.41 -52.00
CA GLN A 233 70.61 -33.05 -51.14
C GLN A 233 70.49 -32.37 -49.76
N LEU A 234 71.61 -32.00 -49.13
CA LEU A 234 71.59 -31.26 -47.85
C LEU A 234 70.94 -29.88 -48.00
N VAL A 235 71.29 -29.15 -49.08
CA VAL A 235 70.72 -27.83 -49.36
C VAL A 235 69.21 -27.93 -49.62
N ASP A 236 68.77 -28.89 -50.42
CA ASP A 236 67.35 -29.07 -50.74
C ASP A 236 66.53 -29.40 -49.48
N LEU A 237 67.04 -30.29 -48.61
CA LEU A 237 66.38 -30.65 -47.34
C LEU A 237 66.34 -29.48 -46.35
N LEU A 238 67.44 -28.72 -46.21
CA LEU A 238 67.47 -27.53 -45.34
C LEU A 238 66.58 -26.40 -45.88
N GLN A 239 66.51 -26.21 -47.20
CA GLN A 239 65.58 -25.26 -47.80
C GLN A 239 64.12 -25.65 -47.55
N SER A 240 63.78 -26.94 -47.65
CA SER A 240 62.45 -27.45 -47.29
C SER A 240 62.14 -27.21 -45.81
N LEU A 241 63.11 -27.48 -44.92
CA LEU A 241 62.96 -27.26 -43.48
C LEU A 241 62.77 -25.77 -43.15
N ARG A 242 63.55 -24.89 -43.79
CA ARG A 242 63.41 -23.44 -43.69
C ARG A 242 62.04 -22.97 -44.15
N GLY A 243 61.57 -23.46 -45.31
CA GLY A 243 60.25 -23.16 -45.85
C GLY A 243 59.15 -23.51 -44.84
N TYR A 244 59.21 -24.71 -44.28
CA TYR A 244 58.29 -25.15 -43.23
C TYR A 244 58.30 -24.22 -42.00
N PHE A 245 59.47 -23.85 -41.50
CA PHE A 245 59.55 -22.93 -40.34
C PHE A 245 59.01 -21.54 -40.67
N VAL A 246 59.28 -21.00 -41.87
CA VAL A 246 58.74 -19.70 -42.31
C VAL A 246 57.22 -19.74 -42.41
N GLU A 247 56.65 -20.81 -42.99
CA GLU A 247 55.19 -21.00 -43.07
C GLU A 247 54.57 -21.14 -41.67
N THR A 248 55.21 -21.90 -40.77
CA THR A 248 54.75 -22.07 -39.38
C THR A 248 54.79 -20.74 -38.63
N LEU A 249 55.84 -19.93 -38.83
CA LEU A 249 55.94 -18.61 -38.22
C LEU A 249 54.83 -17.69 -38.73
N GLN A 250 54.60 -17.66 -40.05
CA GLN A 250 53.53 -16.87 -40.65
C GLN A 250 52.15 -17.29 -40.13
N ALA A 251 51.90 -18.59 -40.00
CA ALA A 251 50.67 -19.10 -39.40
C ALA A 251 50.52 -18.63 -37.93
N ALA A 252 51.58 -18.70 -37.13
CA ALA A 252 51.55 -18.22 -35.74
C ALA A 252 51.24 -16.72 -35.64
N TYR A 253 51.78 -15.88 -36.53
CA TYR A 253 51.44 -14.45 -36.58
C TYR A 253 49.99 -14.21 -37.00
N ASN A 254 49.50 -14.95 -38.00
CA ASN A 254 48.10 -14.85 -38.44
C ASN A 254 47.14 -15.26 -37.31
N ASP A 255 47.44 -16.36 -36.61
CA ASP A 255 46.67 -16.83 -35.46
C ASP A 255 46.65 -15.79 -34.33
N GLU A 256 47.80 -15.18 -34.02
CA GLU A 256 47.92 -14.13 -33.01
C GLU A 256 47.09 -12.88 -33.38
N ASP A 257 47.08 -12.45 -34.64
CA ASP A 257 46.22 -11.35 -35.09
C ASP A 257 44.73 -11.67 -34.97
N GLN A 258 44.33 -12.93 -35.24
CA GLN A 258 42.97 -13.39 -34.97
C GLN A 258 42.64 -13.38 -33.47
N GLN A 259 43.56 -13.84 -32.61
CA GLN A 259 43.35 -13.82 -31.16
C GLN A 259 43.21 -12.40 -30.61
N LYS A 260 43.99 -11.43 -31.12
CA LYS A 260 43.83 -10.01 -30.77
C LYS A 260 42.43 -9.51 -31.12
N LEU A 261 41.95 -9.79 -32.34
CA LEU A 261 40.64 -9.35 -32.79
C LEU A 261 39.51 -9.96 -31.94
N LEU A 262 39.60 -11.25 -31.64
CA LEU A 262 38.62 -11.94 -30.77
C LEU A 262 38.62 -11.35 -29.35
N HIS A 263 39.79 -11.05 -28.81
CA HIS A 263 39.92 -10.43 -27.49
C HIS A 263 39.33 -9.01 -27.47
N GLU A 264 39.64 -8.18 -28.47
CA GLU A 264 39.10 -6.82 -28.59
C GLU A 264 37.57 -6.85 -28.69
N ASN A 265 37.01 -7.72 -29.52
CA ASN A 265 35.56 -7.91 -29.62
C ASN A 265 34.94 -8.34 -28.28
N ARG A 266 35.61 -9.25 -27.55
CA ARG A 266 35.15 -9.68 -26.23
C ARG A 266 35.19 -8.54 -25.20
N MET A 267 36.23 -7.70 -25.23
CA MET A 267 36.34 -6.53 -24.34
C MET A 267 35.24 -5.51 -24.63
N ASN A 268 34.99 -5.22 -25.91
CA ASN A 268 33.91 -4.32 -26.32
C ASN A 268 32.54 -4.85 -25.91
N GLN A 269 32.30 -6.16 -26.06
CA GLN A 269 31.07 -6.79 -25.59
C GLN A 269 30.89 -6.63 -24.07
N LEU A 270 31.92 -6.94 -23.28
CA LEU A 270 31.86 -6.85 -21.82
C LEU A 270 31.64 -5.42 -21.33
N GLU A 271 32.27 -4.42 -21.97
CA GLU A 271 32.07 -3.02 -21.65
C GLU A 271 30.65 -2.55 -21.97
N ASN A 272 30.10 -2.96 -23.12
CA ASN A 272 28.71 -2.65 -23.47
C ASN A 272 27.72 -3.30 -22.49
N GLU A 273 27.93 -4.56 -22.12
CA GLU A 273 27.12 -5.25 -21.10
C GLU A 273 27.16 -4.50 -19.76
N LYS A 274 28.35 -4.07 -19.33
CA LYS A 274 28.53 -3.29 -18.10
C LYS A 274 27.72 -1.98 -18.14
N GLN A 275 27.83 -1.20 -19.22
CA GLN A 275 27.08 0.05 -19.36
C GLN A 275 25.57 -0.17 -19.33
N VAL A 276 25.08 -1.25 -19.94
CA VAL A 276 23.66 -1.62 -19.89
C VAL A 276 23.24 -1.96 -18.45
N PHE A 277 24.03 -2.74 -17.71
CA PHE A 277 23.72 -3.07 -16.33
C PHE A 277 23.76 -1.84 -15.41
N GLU A 278 24.73 -0.95 -15.58
CA GLU A 278 24.83 0.29 -14.80
C GLU A 278 23.63 1.21 -15.04
N LYS A 279 23.20 1.36 -16.29
CA LYS A 279 22.00 2.13 -16.62
C LYS A 279 20.75 1.52 -16.00
N GLN A 280 20.54 0.22 -16.19
CA GLN A 280 19.39 -0.50 -15.62
C GLN A 280 19.39 -0.41 -14.07
N TYR A 281 20.57 -0.47 -13.46
CA TYR A 281 20.71 -0.35 -12.01
C TYR A 281 20.31 1.05 -11.53
N SER A 282 20.80 2.10 -12.21
CA SER A 282 20.44 3.48 -11.90
C SER A 282 18.93 3.73 -12.04
N ASP A 283 18.32 3.25 -13.14
CA ASP A 283 16.89 3.41 -13.39
C ASP A 283 16.04 2.68 -12.33
N ALA A 284 16.38 1.42 -12.02
CA ALA A 284 15.68 0.65 -11.00
C ALA A 284 15.86 1.25 -9.60
N TYR A 285 17.04 1.79 -9.29
CA TYR A 285 17.32 2.44 -8.02
C TYR A 285 16.49 3.71 -7.84
N ALA A 286 16.42 4.55 -8.88
CA ALA A 286 15.60 5.75 -8.87
C ALA A 286 14.11 5.43 -8.69
N GLU A 287 13.59 4.42 -9.40
CA GLU A 287 12.20 3.97 -9.20
C GLU A 287 11.98 3.48 -7.76
N ARG A 288 12.92 2.71 -7.20
CA ARG A 288 12.83 2.16 -5.83
C ARG A 288 12.78 3.25 -4.77
N GLU A 289 13.53 4.33 -4.95
CA GLU A 289 13.46 5.51 -4.07
C GLU A 289 12.12 6.24 -4.22
N GLN A 290 11.64 6.41 -5.45
CA GLN A 290 10.31 7.00 -5.69
C GLN A 290 9.20 6.19 -5.01
N ARG A 291 9.24 4.85 -5.11
CA ARG A 291 8.28 3.97 -4.41
C ARG A 291 8.39 4.10 -2.90
N SER A 292 9.59 4.26 -2.35
CA SER A 292 9.80 4.45 -0.92
C SER A 292 9.14 5.75 -0.42
N LEU A 293 9.27 6.84 -1.17
CA LEU A 293 8.59 8.11 -0.87
C LEU A 293 7.07 7.97 -0.95
N GLN A 294 6.56 7.31 -2.01
CA GLN A 294 5.12 7.09 -2.16
C GLN A 294 4.52 6.25 -1.03
N ILE A 295 5.25 5.25 -0.54
CA ILE A 295 4.88 4.45 0.64
C ILE A 295 4.80 5.32 1.88
N GLU A 296 5.82 6.16 2.13
CA GLU A 296 5.86 7.05 3.29
C GLU A 296 4.72 8.07 3.27
N ASP A 297 4.49 8.73 2.15
CA ASP A 297 3.43 9.71 1.97
C ASP A 297 2.04 9.08 2.13
N THR A 298 1.84 7.89 1.56
CA THR A 298 0.57 7.15 1.70
C THR A 298 0.32 6.75 3.15
N ASN A 299 1.36 6.32 3.88
CA ASN A 299 1.24 6.01 5.31
C ASN A 299 0.87 7.23 6.15
N ARG A 300 1.48 8.40 5.88
CA ARG A 300 1.11 9.67 6.53
C ARG A 300 -0.34 10.08 6.25
N LEU A 301 -0.77 9.91 5.00
CA LEU A 301 -2.14 10.19 4.59
C LEU A 301 -3.14 9.26 5.28
N LEU A 302 -2.81 7.97 5.39
CA LEU A 302 -3.63 6.98 6.10
C LEU A 302 -3.78 7.30 7.59
N ASP A 303 -2.70 7.72 8.27
CA ASP A 303 -2.77 8.16 9.67
C ASP A 303 -3.68 9.39 9.84
N THR A 304 -3.50 10.39 8.98
CA THR A 304 -4.32 11.61 9.00
C THR A 304 -5.81 11.27 8.80
N ARG A 305 -6.13 10.50 7.77
CA ARG A 305 -7.51 10.06 7.50
C ARG A 305 -8.08 9.17 8.58
N GLY A 306 -7.25 8.34 9.22
CA GLY A 306 -7.65 7.53 10.37
C GLY A 306 -8.13 8.40 11.53
N LYS A 307 -7.40 9.48 11.83
CA LYS A 307 -7.80 10.46 12.86
C LYS A 307 -9.06 11.23 12.47
N GLU A 308 -9.19 11.65 11.22
CA GLU A 308 -10.39 12.33 10.71
C GLU A 308 -11.62 11.42 10.81
N LEU A 309 -11.50 10.16 10.39
CA LEU A 309 -12.57 9.17 10.46
C LEU A 309 -13.03 8.96 11.91
N GLN A 310 -12.08 8.79 12.84
CA GLN A 310 -12.41 8.69 14.26
C GLN A 310 -13.12 9.95 14.77
N GLY A 311 -12.65 11.13 14.38
CA GLY A 311 -13.30 12.39 14.74
C GLY A 311 -14.75 12.50 14.23
N TYR A 312 -15.06 11.99 13.04
CA TYR A 312 -16.44 11.93 12.53
C TYR A 312 -17.29 10.92 13.29
N GLN A 313 -16.73 9.75 13.63
CA GLN A 313 -17.41 8.75 14.45
C GLN A 313 -17.75 9.30 15.85
N ASP A 314 -16.81 9.97 16.50
CA ASP A 314 -17.01 10.58 17.83
C ASP A 314 -18.10 11.66 17.80
N ARG A 315 -18.11 12.50 16.76
CA ARG A 315 -19.15 13.53 16.55
C ARG A 315 -20.52 12.90 16.33
N LEU A 316 -20.61 11.83 15.55
CA LEU A 316 -21.85 11.09 15.34
C LEU A 316 -22.38 10.49 16.65
N THR A 317 -21.50 9.87 17.45
CA THR A 317 -21.87 9.33 18.76
C THR A 317 -22.35 10.42 19.71
N THR A 318 -21.64 11.56 19.76
CA THR A 318 -22.03 12.69 20.62
C THR A 318 -23.37 13.29 20.19
N GLU A 319 -23.57 13.49 18.88
CA GLU A 319 -24.84 13.99 18.33
C GLU A 319 -26.02 13.06 18.69
N ASN A 320 -25.86 11.74 18.52
CA ASN A 320 -26.89 10.75 18.89
C ASN A 320 -27.17 10.73 20.40
N ASN A 321 -26.13 10.81 21.24
CA ASN A 321 -26.28 10.84 22.69
C ASN A 321 -27.00 12.11 23.15
N ASN A 322 -26.62 13.27 22.62
CA ASN A 322 -27.26 14.55 22.93
C ASN A 322 -28.72 14.57 22.46
N PHE A 323 -29.00 14.04 21.27
CA PHE A 323 -30.36 13.93 20.76
C PHE A 323 -31.23 13.05 21.66
N SER A 324 -30.74 11.88 22.08
CA SER A 324 -31.46 10.99 23.00
C SER A 324 -31.75 11.65 24.36
N GLN A 325 -30.81 12.42 24.92
CA GLN A 325 -31.04 13.18 26.14
C GLN A 325 -32.09 14.27 25.95
N ASN A 326 -32.00 15.04 24.86
CA ASN A 326 -32.97 16.09 24.55
C ASN A 326 -34.37 15.51 24.30
N GLN A 327 -34.47 14.35 23.67
CA GLN A 327 -35.73 13.66 23.44
C GLN A 327 -36.40 13.32 24.78
N LYS A 328 -35.63 12.79 25.73
CA LYS A 328 -36.17 12.51 27.07
C LYS A 328 -36.70 13.78 27.76
N ILE A 329 -35.95 14.89 27.68
CA ILE A 329 -36.37 16.17 28.27
C ILE A 329 -37.66 16.67 27.61
N HIS A 330 -37.76 16.57 26.28
CA HIS A 330 -38.96 16.91 25.53
C HIS A 330 -40.15 16.04 25.96
N ASP A 331 -39.97 14.71 25.98
CA ASP A 331 -41.01 13.76 26.38
C ASP A 331 -41.50 14.03 27.82
N ASP A 332 -40.58 14.30 28.75
CA ASP A 332 -40.89 14.65 30.15
C ASP A 332 -41.67 15.98 30.24
N LEU A 333 -41.31 16.99 29.44
CA LEU A 333 -41.99 18.29 29.40
C LEU A 333 -43.38 18.21 28.77
N VAL A 334 -43.52 17.48 27.66
CA VAL A 334 -44.80 17.21 27.01
C VAL A 334 -45.73 16.46 27.96
N ALA A 335 -45.24 15.46 28.68
CA ALA A 335 -46.02 14.73 29.68
C ALA A 335 -46.49 15.65 30.83
N ALA A 336 -45.61 16.53 31.32
CA ALA A 336 -45.95 17.48 32.37
C ALA A 336 -47.03 18.48 31.91
N ILE A 337 -46.85 19.13 30.76
CA ILE A 337 -47.82 20.10 30.21
C ILE A 337 -49.16 19.41 29.90
N SER A 338 -49.13 18.21 29.31
CA SER A 338 -50.34 17.44 29.02
C SER A 338 -51.08 17.03 30.31
N GLY A 339 -50.34 16.71 31.36
CA GLY A 339 -50.90 16.47 32.69
C GLY A 339 -51.56 17.72 33.29
N GLU A 340 -50.94 18.90 33.13
CA GLU A 340 -51.53 20.18 33.54
C GLU A 340 -52.81 20.50 32.75
N ILE A 341 -52.80 20.35 31.42
CA ILE A 341 -53.98 20.54 30.56
C ILE A 341 -55.12 19.61 31.01
N GLY A 342 -54.87 18.30 31.12
CA GLY A 342 -55.89 17.35 31.54
C GLY A 342 -56.41 17.58 32.96
N PHE A 343 -55.60 18.20 33.84
CA PHE A 343 -56.08 18.66 35.14
C PHE A 343 -56.97 19.89 35.04
N ILE A 344 -56.61 20.89 34.21
CA ILE A 344 -57.42 22.09 33.97
C ILE A 344 -58.77 21.73 33.34
N GLU A 345 -58.80 20.79 32.39
CA GLU A 345 -60.03 20.29 31.78
C GLU A 345 -60.96 19.67 32.83
N LYS A 346 -60.44 18.78 33.69
CA LYS A 346 -61.21 18.23 34.82
C LYS A 346 -61.69 19.31 35.78
N ALA A 347 -60.87 20.33 36.02
CA ALA A 347 -61.22 21.46 36.88
C ALA A 347 -62.40 22.25 36.31
N LEU A 348 -62.38 22.55 35.01
CA LEU A 348 -63.46 23.22 34.30
C LEU A 348 -64.74 22.37 34.31
N ASP A 349 -64.64 21.07 34.05
CA ASP A 349 -65.78 20.16 34.11
C ASP A 349 -66.45 20.19 35.49
N VAL A 350 -65.66 20.12 36.57
CA VAL A 350 -66.15 20.18 37.96
C VAL A 350 -66.84 21.52 38.25
N LEU A 351 -66.19 22.65 37.93
CA LEU A 351 -66.74 23.99 38.20
C LEU A 351 -68.05 24.27 37.47
N MET A 352 -68.28 23.64 36.31
CA MET A 352 -69.49 23.79 35.52
C MET A 352 -70.64 22.88 35.99
N THR A 353 -70.41 21.98 36.97
CA THR A 353 -71.47 21.10 37.49
C THR A 353 -72.38 21.80 38.50
N GLN A 354 -73.65 21.39 38.53
CA GLN A 354 -74.60 21.82 39.57
C GLN A 354 -74.15 21.38 40.97
N ALA A 355 -73.53 20.20 41.08
CA ALA A 355 -73.03 19.66 42.35
C ALA A 355 -71.95 20.56 42.98
N PHE A 356 -71.09 21.18 42.18
CA PHE A 356 -70.12 22.16 42.68
C PHE A 356 -70.80 23.41 43.23
N SER A 357 -71.81 23.93 42.53
CA SER A 357 -72.60 25.07 43.01
C SER A 357 -73.27 24.76 44.37
N ASP A 358 -73.80 23.56 44.54
CA ASP A 358 -74.48 23.13 45.76
C ASP A 358 -73.50 22.96 46.95
N GLU A 359 -72.31 22.39 46.70
CA GLU A 359 -71.26 22.21 47.71
C GLU A 359 -70.67 23.56 48.14
N LEU A 360 -70.44 24.48 47.19
CA LEU A 360 -69.97 25.84 47.47
C LEU A 360 -70.98 26.63 48.32
N GLN A 361 -72.27 26.56 47.99
CA GLN A 361 -73.35 27.17 48.78
C GLN A 361 -73.40 26.60 50.21
N THR A 362 -73.20 25.28 50.35
CA THR A 362 -73.16 24.59 51.64
C THR A 362 -71.95 25.02 52.47
N ALA A 363 -70.77 25.17 51.85
CA ALA A 363 -69.56 25.63 52.53
C ALA A 363 -69.70 27.08 53.04
N ILE A 364 -70.28 27.98 52.23
CA ILE A 364 -70.55 29.37 52.61
C ILE A 364 -71.56 29.45 53.76
N ASN A 365 -72.63 28.66 53.70
CA ASN A 365 -73.64 28.62 54.77
C ASN A 365 -73.09 28.09 56.11
N LYS A 366 -71.98 27.34 56.10
CA LYS A 366 -71.26 26.90 57.31
C LYS A 366 -70.23 27.90 57.83
N ALA A 367 -69.79 28.83 56.98
CA ALA A 367 -68.80 29.86 57.32
C ALA A 367 -69.43 31.16 57.84
N LYS A 368 -70.73 31.35 57.64
CA LYS A 368 -71.57 32.31 58.36
C LYS A 368 -71.97 31.74 59.72
#